data_AF-A0A9K3DFB4-F1
#
_entry.id   AF-A0A9K3DFB4-F1
#
_cell.length_a   1.000
_cell.length_b   1.000
_cell.length_c   1.000
_cell.angle_alpha   90.00
_cell.angle_beta   90.00
_cell.angle_gamma   90.00
#
_symmetry.space_group_name_H-M   'P 1'
#
loop_
_entity.id
_entity.type
_entity.pdbx_description
1 polymer ?
#
loop_
_entity_poly.entity_id
_entity_poly.type
_entity_poly.pdbx_seq_one_letter_code
_entity_poly.pdbx_strand_id
1 'polypeptide(L)' 'PPSDAFSCAICHDTFKKPVMLRECKHIFCSLCINRVLSDEQINTGCTAECPRCRKQFTRSQIIYSSDI' A
#
# COMPACT_ATOMS: atom_id res chain seq x y z
N PRO A 1 -21.17 12.30 0.63
CA PRO A 1 -20.53 10.99 0.34
C PRO A 1 -19.02 11.10 0.60
N PRO A 2 -18.40 10.27 1.45
CA PRO A 2 -16.99 10.47 1.77
C PRO A 2 -16.17 10.18 0.50
N SER A 3 -15.59 11.25 -0.04
CA SER A 3 -14.78 11.28 -1.26
C SER A 3 -13.43 10.55 -1.11
N ASP A 4 -13.19 9.92 0.04
CA ASP A 4 -11.95 9.25 0.46
C ASP A 4 -11.73 7.85 -0.17
N ALA A 5 -12.60 7.43 -1.08
CA ALA A 5 -12.44 6.18 -1.82
C ALA A 5 -11.45 6.29 -2.98
N PHE A 6 -11.10 7.52 -3.41
CA PHE A 6 -10.29 7.77 -4.62
C PHE A 6 -8.91 8.39 -4.34
N SER A 7 -8.54 8.55 -3.07
CA SER A 7 -7.27 9.16 -2.66
C SER A 7 -6.39 8.21 -1.84
N CYS A 8 -5.08 8.37 -1.98
CA CYS A 8 -4.11 7.63 -1.21
C CYS A 8 -4.07 8.13 0.23
N ALA A 9 -4.31 7.26 1.22
CA ALA A 9 -4.27 7.62 2.64
C ALA A 9 -2.86 7.98 3.17
N ILE A 10 -1.83 8.01 2.33
CA ILE A 10 -0.46 8.40 2.70
C ILE A 10 -0.14 9.81 2.19
N CYS A 11 -0.36 10.08 0.89
CA CYS A 11 -0.08 11.40 0.29
C CYS A 11 -1.32 12.27 0.11
N HIS A 12 -2.52 11.74 0.39
CA HIS A 12 -3.82 12.42 0.27
C HIS A 12 -4.19 12.90 -1.16
N ASP A 13 -3.40 12.51 -2.16
CA ASP A 13 -3.64 12.75 -3.59
C ASP A 13 -4.32 11.56 -4.29
N THR A 14 -4.77 11.78 -5.53
CA THR A 14 -5.17 10.74 -6.47
C THR A 14 -4.08 9.67 -6.63
N PHE A 15 -4.48 8.40 -6.72
CA PHE A 15 -3.55 7.28 -6.84
C PHE A 15 -2.63 7.39 -8.06
N LYS A 16 -1.31 7.39 -7.83
CA LYS A 16 -0.28 7.26 -8.86
C LYS A 16 0.28 5.85 -8.83
N LYS A 17 0.06 5.08 -9.90
CA LYS A 17 0.38 3.63 -9.99
C LYS A 17 -0.23 2.88 -8.78
N PRO A 18 -1.56 2.74 -8.74
CA PRO A 18 -2.25 2.15 -7.61
C PRO A 18 -1.76 0.72 -7.37
N VAL A 19 -1.54 0.41 -6.10
CA VAL A 19 -1.26 -0.94 -5.62
C VAL A 19 -2.21 -1.28 -4.51
N MET A 20 -2.67 -2.53 -4.48
CA MET A 20 -3.62 -3.03 -3.50
C MET A 20 -2.93 -4.00 -2.56
N LEU A 21 -3.11 -3.81 -1.26
CA LEU A 21 -2.70 -4.79 -0.25
C LEU A 21 -3.69 -5.95 -0.24
N ARG A 22 -3.24 -7.18 -0.48
CA ARG A 22 -4.09 -8.38 -0.59
C ARG A 22 -4.95 -8.63 0.66
N GLU A 23 -4.36 -8.51 1.85
CA GLU A 23 -5.00 -8.87 3.14
C GLU A 23 -6.07 -7.88 3.64
N CYS A 24 -5.99 -6.62 3.21
CA CYS A 24 -6.90 -5.56 3.66
C CYS A 24 -7.61 -4.83 2.52
N LYS A 25 -7.23 -5.11 1.27
CA LYS A 25 -7.78 -4.53 0.04
C LYS A 25 -7.70 -3.00 -0.02
N HIS A 26 -6.84 -2.39 0.79
CA HIS A 26 -6.58 -0.96 0.73
C HIS A 26 -5.62 -0.63 -0.40
N ILE A 27 -5.92 0.45 -1.11
CA ILE A 27 -5.18 0.91 -2.28
C ILE A 27 -4.30 2.09 -1.86
N PHE A 28 -3.07 2.12 -2.36
CA PHE A 28 -2.10 3.18 -2.13
C PHE A 28 -1.32 3.46 -3.42
N CYS A 29 -0.59 4.57 -3.48
CA CYS A 29 0.41 4.78 -4.53
C CYS A 29 1.57 3.80 -4.34
N SER A 30 2.11 3.25 -5.43
CA SER A 30 3.25 2.33 -5.36
C SER A 30 4.45 2.91 -4.60
N LEU A 31 4.78 4.18 -4.85
CA LEU A 31 5.85 4.88 -4.14
C LEU A 31 5.54 5.06 -2.65
N CYS A 32 4.27 5.34 -2.32
CA CYS A 32 3.88 5.56 -0.94
C CYS A 32 3.96 4.26 -0.12
N ILE A 33 3.48 3.14 -0.65
CA ILE A 33 3.59 1.86 0.07
C ILE A 33 5.04 1.36 0.13
N ASN A 34 5.84 1.60 -0.92
CA ASN A 34 7.26 1.25 -0.91
C ASN A 34 8.04 2.09 0.11
N ARG A 35 7.63 3.32 0.43
CA ARG A 35 8.23 4.08 1.54
C ARG A 35 7.91 3.46 2.91
N VAL A 36 6.71 2.89 3.06
CA VAL A 36 6.29 2.19 4.29
C VAL A 36 7.11 0.91 4.47
N LEU A 37 7.36 0.20 3.37
CA LEU A 37 8.34 -0.89 3.29
C LEU A 37 9.76 -0.31 3.13
N SER A 38 10.32 0.33 4.15
CA SER A 38 11.70 0.84 4.10
C SER A 38 12.69 -0.19 3.52
N ASP A 39 13.78 0.24 2.86
CA ASP A 39 14.73 -0.66 2.17
C ASP A 39 15.22 -1.86 2.99
N GLU A 40 15.35 -1.70 4.31
CA GLU A 40 15.70 -2.79 5.23
C GLU A 40 14.61 -3.88 5.32
N GLN A 41 13.33 -3.50 5.28
CA GLN A 41 12.19 -4.42 5.33
C GLN A 41 11.97 -5.16 4.01
N ILE A 42 12.46 -4.60 2.90
CA ILE A 42 12.34 -5.21 1.56
C ILE A 42 13.16 -6.51 1.46
N ASN A 43 14.33 -6.57 2.11
CA ASN A 43 15.28 -7.68 1.97
C ASN A 43 15.24 -8.69 3.13
N THR A 44 14.63 -8.34 4.26
CA THR A 44 14.67 -9.16 5.49
C THR A 44 13.41 -9.98 5.75
N GLY A 45 12.35 -9.81 4.94
CA GLY A 45 11.07 -10.49 5.17
C GLY A 45 10.26 -9.91 6.34
N CYS A 46 10.66 -8.74 6.85
CA CYS A 46 9.92 -8.02 7.87
C CYS A 46 8.51 -7.63 7.39
N THR A 47 7.55 -7.65 8.32
CA THR A 47 6.17 -7.22 8.06
C THR A 47 6.04 -5.73 8.29
N ALA A 48 5.32 -5.03 7.42
CA ALA A 48 4.92 -3.65 7.62
C ALA A 48 3.42 -3.56 7.93
N GLU A 49 3.00 -2.44 8.50
CA GLU A 49 1.60 -2.21 8.87
C GLU A 49 0.88 -1.35 7.83
N CYS A 50 -0.32 -1.75 7.44
CA CYS A 50 -1.16 -0.97 6.54
C CYS A 50 -1.45 0.41 7.15
N PRO A 51 -1.14 1.53 6.47
CA PRO A 51 -1.36 2.87 7.04
C PRO A 51 -2.82 3.20 7.35
N ARG A 52 -3.78 2.49 6.76
CA ARG A 52 -5.22 2.74 6.95
C ARG A 52 -5.83 1.91 8.08
N CYS A 53 -5.40 0.67 8.29
CA CYS A 53 -6.02 -0.25 9.26
C CYS A 53 -5.04 -1.02 10.13
N ARG A 54 -3.74 -0.71 10.04
CA ARG A 54 -2.64 -1.35 10.79
C ARG A 54 -2.49 -2.86 10.60
N LYS A 55 -3.23 -3.48 9.67
CA LYS A 55 -3.01 -4.89 9.31
C LYS A 55 -1.60 -5.11 8.80
N GLN A 56 -0.94 -6.14 9.31
CA GLN A 56 0.38 -6.55 8.85
C GLN A 56 0.32 -7.07 7.42
N PHE A 57 1.30 -6.70 6.62
CA PHE A 57 1.49 -7.19 5.25
C PHE A 57 2.99 -7.28 4.94
N THR A 58 3.33 -8.10 3.96
CA THR A 58 4.69 -8.20 3.43
C THR A 58 4.71 -7.72 1.98
N ARG A 59 5.91 -7.54 1.42
CA ARG A 59 6.06 -7.14 0.01
C ARG A 59 5.36 -8.08 -0.98
N SER A 60 5.29 -9.39 -0.69
CA SER A 60 4.58 -10.36 -1.54
C SER A 60 3.06 -10.20 -1.51
N GLN A 61 2.51 -9.46 -0.53
CA GLN A 61 1.08 -9.16 -0.41
C GLN A 61 0.68 -7.89 -1.17
N ILE A 62 1.59 -7.25 -1.91
CA ILE A 62 1.29 -6.08 -2.75
C ILE A 62 0.92 -6.56 -4.16
N ILE A 63 -0.28 -6.20 -4.60
CA ILE A 63 -0.79 -6.46 -5.96
C ILE A 63 -0.71 -5.16 -6.75
N TYR A 64 -0.03 -5.19 -7.90
CA TYR A 64 0.06 -4.06 -8.81
C TYR A 64 -1.12 -4.05 -9.77
N SER A 65 -1.64 -2.87 -10.11
CA SER A 65 -2.74 -2.72 -11.07
C SER A 65 -2.40 -3.20 -12.49
N SER A 66 -1.12 -3.48 -12.79
CA SER A 66 -0.66 -4.04 -14.07
C SER A 66 -0.89 -5.55 -14.19
N ASP A 67 -1.27 -6.21 -13.10
CA ASP A 67 -1.44 -7.67 -12.99
C ASP A 67 -2.93 -8.08 -12.91
N ILE A 68 -3.83 -7.16 -13.29
CA ILE A 68 -5.29 -7.31 -13.33
C ILE A 68 -5.79 -7.06 -14.75
#